data_AF-A0A835AY01-F1
#
_entry.id   AF-A0A835AY01-F1
#
_cell.length_a   1.000
_cell.length_b   1.000
_cell.length_c   1.000
_cell.angle_alpha   90.00
_cell.angle_beta   90.00
_cell.angle_gamma   90.00
#
_symmetry.space_group_name_H-M   'P 1'
#
loop_
_entity.id
_entity.type
_entity.pdbx_description
1 polymer ?
#
loop_
_entity_poly.entity_id
_entity_poly.type
_entity_poly.pdbx_seq_one_letter_code
_entity_poly.pdbx_strand_id
1 'polypeptide(L)'
;MAGGPYPSHGPSPRLVGNQNQSGAMAAAAAAGAEQEKELLSSVVSDIRCYSGSDPLRPWLRGMRKMERALPPATLHEKLPRFLQKCAQEFQDDARYRDDPCYLRVWIQLVSCPLTLRLLQSAVSTPFFFPFTTCL
;
A
#
# COMPACT_ATOMS: atom_id res chain seq x y z
N MET A 1 43.14 1.43 70.53
CA MET A 1 42.75 2.11 69.27
C MET A 1 41.38 1.57 68.90
N ALA A 2 40.34 2.32 69.25
CA ALA A 2 38.94 1.92 69.11
C ALA A 2 38.31 2.61 67.90
N GLY A 3 37.56 1.84 67.12
CA GLY A 3 36.29 2.21 66.47
C GLY A 3 36.20 3.47 65.61
N GLY A 4 35.94 3.27 64.33
CA GLY A 4 35.27 4.25 63.47
C GLY A 4 34.84 3.59 62.14
N PRO A 5 33.55 3.28 61.92
CA PRO A 5 33.07 2.62 60.71
C PRO A 5 32.80 3.62 59.58
N TYR A 6 33.02 3.15 58.35
CA TYR A 6 32.81 3.85 57.09
C TYR A 6 31.36 4.35 56.89
N PRO A 7 31.15 5.43 56.11
CA PRO A 7 29.83 6.01 55.91
C PRO A 7 28.95 5.17 54.98
N SER A 8 27.66 5.19 55.31
CA SER A 8 26.54 4.52 54.67
C SER A 8 26.50 4.68 53.15
N HIS A 9 26.59 3.55 52.44
CA HIS A 9 26.13 3.45 51.06
C HIS A 9 24.61 3.63 51.02
N GLY A 10 24.16 4.74 50.43
CA GLY A 10 22.75 4.97 50.10
C GLY A 10 22.26 3.97 49.04
N PRO A 11 20.95 3.73 48.94
CA PRO A 11 20.38 2.80 47.98
C PRO A 11 20.59 3.31 46.55
N SER A 12 21.12 2.45 45.68
CA SER A 12 21.19 2.70 44.24
C SER A 12 19.80 3.04 43.68
N PRO A 13 19.69 3.99 42.74
CA PRO A 13 18.43 4.25 42.06
C PRO A 13 18.06 3.00 41.25
N ARG A 14 16.94 2.38 41.61
CA ARG A 14 16.32 1.32 40.83
C ARG A 14 16.07 1.85 39.41
N LEU A 15 16.70 1.22 38.43
CA LEU A 15 16.27 1.29 37.05
C LEU A 15 14.85 0.70 36.99
N VAL A 16 13.84 1.56 37.06
CA VAL A 16 12.47 1.20 36.69
C VAL A 16 12.51 0.79 35.23
N GLY A 17 12.41 -0.53 35.01
CA GLY A 17 12.25 -1.11 33.68
C GLY A 17 10.94 -0.61 33.07
N ASN A 18 11.08 0.19 32.01
CA ASN A 18 9.98 0.64 31.16
C ASN A 18 9.40 -0.56 30.37
N GLN A 19 8.49 -1.31 31.00
CA GLN A 19 7.71 -2.40 30.36
C GLN A 19 6.57 -1.86 29.46
N ASN A 20 6.54 -0.57 29.19
CA ASN A 20 5.50 0.11 28.40
C ASN A 20 5.82 0.24 26.90
N GLN A 21 6.99 -0.21 26.43
CA GLN A 21 7.36 -0.05 25.01
C GLN A 21 6.75 -1.11 24.08
N SER A 22 6.42 -2.30 24.58
CA SER A 22 5.94 -3.42 23.74
C SER A 22 4.47 -3.32 23.34
N GLY A 23 3.64 -2.58 24.10
CA GLY A 23 2.23 -2.33 23.75
C GLY A 23 2.03 -1.21 22.73
N ALA A 24 2.94 -0.23 22.68
CA ALA A 24 2.82 0.93 21.80
C ALA A 24 2.99 0.58 20.31
N MET A 25 3.88 -0.36 19.98
CA MET A 25 4.09 -0.79 18.59
C MET A 25 2.91 -1.59 18.03
N ALA A 26 2.24 -2.41 18.85
CA ALA A 26 1.05 -3.16 18.42
C ALA A 26 -0.16 -2.24 18.18
N ALA A 27 -0.34 -1.22 19.03
CA ALA A 27 -1.38 -0.20 18.83
C ALA A 27 -1.12 0.67 17.58
N ALA A 28 0.14 1.04 17.31
CA ALA A 28 0.51 1.77 16.10
C ALA A 28 0.32 0.93 14.82
N ALA A 29 0.59 -0.38 14.87
CA ALA A 29 0.33 -1.28 13.75
C ALA A 29 -1.18 -1.46 13.47
N ALA A 30 -2.00 -1.55 14.52
CA ALA A 30 -3.46 -1.63 14.38
C ALA A 30 -4.06 -0.32 13.84
N ALA A 31 -3.56 0.84 14.29
CA ALA A 31 -3.97 2.14 13.76
C ALA A 31 -3.59 2.30 12.27
N GLY A 32 -2.43 1.77 11.85
CA GLY A 32 -2.02 1.78 10.45
C GLY A 32 -2.94 0.98 9.53
N ALA A 33 -3.45 -0.17 9.99
CA ALA A 33 -4.33 -1.04 9.19
C ALA A 33 -5.74 -0.45 8.99
N GLU A 34 -6.33 0.16 10.03
CA GLU A 34 -7.60 0.88 9.85
C GLU A 34 -7.44 2.12 8.97
N GLN A 35 -6.34 2.85 9.14
CA GLN A 35 -6.02 3.98 8.27
C GLN A 35 -5.92 3.54 6.81
N GLU A 36 -5.27 2.40 6.51
CA GLU A 36 -5.24 1.82 5.16
C GLU A 36 -6.64 1.55 4.60
N LYS A 37 -7.50 0.88 5.38
CA LYS A 37 -8.85 0.54 4.93
C LYS A 37 -9.70 1.77 4.67
N GLU A 38 -9.60 2.79 5.53
CA GLU A 38 -10.25 4.08 5.33
C GLU A 38 -9.74 4.79 4.07
N LEU A 39 -8.43 4.76 3.82
CA LEU A 39 -7.83 5.33 2.62
C LEU A 39 -8.34 4.63 1.35
N LEU A 40 -8.37 3.30 1.35
CA LEU A 40 -8.90 2.52 0.22
C LEU A 40 -10.39 2.80 0.00
N SER A 41 -11.18 2.85 1.08
CA SER A 41 -12.60 3.20 1.03
C SER A 41 -12.83 4.60 0.47
N SER A 42 -12.02 5.58 0.91
CA SER A 42 -12.06 6.95 0.41
C SER A 42 -11.70 7.01 -1.08
N VAL A 43 -10.66 6.30 -1.52
CA VAL A 43 -10.26 6.25 -2.94
C VAL A 43 -11.35 5.62 -3.80
N VAL A 44 -11.95 4.52 -3.37
CA VAL A 44 -13.05 3.87 -4.10
C VAL A 44 -14.27 4.79 -4.15
N SER A 45 -14.59 5.49 -3.06
CA SER A 45 -15.68 6.45 -3.02
C SER A 45 -15.44 7.63 -3.97
N ASP A 46 -14.21 8.16 -4.00
CA ASP A 46 -13.81 9.22 -4.94
C ASP A 46 -14.00 8.78 -6.41
N ILE A 47 -13.70 7.52 -6.74
CA ILE A 47 -13.92 6.96 -8.08
C ILE A 47 -15.40 6.87 -8.40
N ARG A 48 -16.20 6.32 -7.48
CA ARG A 48 -17.64 6.08 -7.70
C ARG A 48 -18.46 7.36 -7.76
N CYS A 49 -18.04 8.39 -7.03
CA CYS A 49 -18.71 9.69 -6.98
C CYS A 49 -18.14 10.70 -8.00
N TYR A 50 -17.20 10.29 -8.84
CA TYR A 50 -16.60 11.19 -9.82
C TYR A 50 -17.56 11.44 -10.99
N SER A 51 -17.91 12.70 -11.22
CA SER A 51 -18.79 13.15 -12.30
C SER A 51 -18.07 13.95 -13.40
N GLY A 52 -16.74 13.92 -13.42
CA GLY A 52 -15.95 14.66 -14.40
C GLY A 52 -15.85 13.96 -15.77
N SER A 53 -15.39 14.71 -16.77
CA SER A 53 -15.30 14.26 -18.17
C SER A 53 -14.30 13.11 -18.40
N ASP A 54 -13.26 13.02 -17.55
CA ASP A 54 -12.20 12.02 -17.68
C ASP A 54 -12.25 11.01 -16.51
N PRO A 55 -12.91 9.85 -16.70
CA PRO A 55 -13.03 8.82 -15.67
C PRO A 55 -11.70 8.23 -15.17
N LEU A 56 -10.58 8.40 -15.88
CA LEU A 56 -9.26 7.90 -15.47
C LEU A 56 -8.64 8.75 -14.33
N ARG A 57 -9.02 10.03 -14.23
CA ARG A 57 -8.50 10.97 -13.22
C ARG A 57 -8.61 10.49 -11.77
N PRO A 58 -9.77 10.03 -11.28
CA PRO A 58 -9.88 9.55 -9.92
C PRO A 58 -8.99 8.33 -9.65
N TRP A 59 -8.74 7.46 -10.63
CA TRP A 59 -7.81 6.34 -10.50
C TRP A 59 -6.36 6.79 -10.33
N LEU A 60 -5.90 7.73 -11.17
CA LEU A 60 -4.56 8.32 -11.07
C LEU A 60 -4.35 9.08 -9.75
N ARG A 61 -5.42 9.70 -9.23
CA ARG A 61 -5.40 10.35 -7.92
C ARG A 61 -5.36 9.31 -6.80
N GLY A 62 -6.13 8.23 -6.92
CA GLY A 62 -6.16 7.10 -5.99
C GLY A 62 -4.80 6.43 -5.86
N MET A 63 -4.15 6.11 -6.98
CA MET A 63 -2.80 5.56 -7.01
C MET A 63 -1.81 6.44 -6.25
N ARG A 64 -1.79 7.76 -6.51
CA ARG A 64 -0.89 8.69 -5.82
C ARG A 64 -1.22 8.83 -4.32
N LYS A 65 -2.48 8.73 -3.92
CA LYS A 65 -2.88 8.70 -2.50
C LYS A 65 -2.35 7.44 -1.83
N MET A 66 -2.51 6.29 -2.47
CA MET A 66 -1.99 5.00 -2.00
C MET A 66 -0.47 5.02 -1.88
N GLU A 67 0.25 5.52 -2.89
CA GLU A 67 1.71 5.67 -2.89
C GLU A 67 2.28 6.54 -1.75
N ARG A 68 1.53 7.55 -1.32
CA ARG A 68 1.96 8.45 -0.25
C ARG A 68 1.59 7.97 1.14
N ALA A 69 0.50 7.23 1.26
CA ALA A 69 -0.09 6.88 2.54
C ALA A 69 0.22 5.44 2.98
N LEU A 70 0.46 4.52 2.04
CA LEU A 70 0.76 3.13 2.33
C LEU A 70 2.28 2.89 2.41
N PRO A 71 2.74 2.09 3.38
CA PRO A 71 4.11 1.61 3.38
C PRO A 71 4.36 0.68 2.18
N PRO A 72 5.61 0.60 1.67
CA PRO A 72 5.94 -0.14 0.46
C PRO A 72 5.54 -1.62 0.52
N ALA A 73 5.63 -2.25 1.69
CA ALA A 73 5.22 -3.65 1.87
C ALA A 73 3.73 -3.88 1.50
N THR A 74 2.83 -3.03 2.01
CA THR A 74 1.39 -3.16 1.75
C THR A 74 1.00 -2.62 0.38
N LEU A 75 1.67 -1.55 -0.06
CA LEU A 75 1.48 -1.00 -1.39
C LEU A 75 1.71 -2.04 -2.48
N HIS A 76 2.78 -2.83 -2.37
CA HIS A 76 3.08 -3.89 -3.34
C HIS A 76 1.99 -4.98 -3.40
N GLU A 77 1.18 -5.15 -2.35
CA GLU A 77 0.08 -6.10 -2.32
C GLU A 77 -1.23 -5.50 -2.88
N LYS A 78 -1.58 -4.28 -2.46
CA LYS A 78 -2.88 -3.66 -2.80
C LYS A 78 -2.84 -2.92 -4.14
N LEU A 79 -1.72 -2.31 -4.50
CA LEU A 79 -1.61 -1.49 -5.71
C LEU A 79 -1.82 -2.32 -6.99
N PRO A 80 -1.23 -3.51 -7.17
CA PRO A 80 -1.49 -4.32 -8.37
C PRO A 80 -2.97 -4.66 -8.54
N ARG A 81 -3.70 -4.95 -7.44
CA ARG A 81 -5.15 -5.22 -7.48
C ARG A 81 -5.94 -3.99 -7.90
N PHE A 82 -5.57 -2.82 -7.40
CA PHE A 82 -6.19 -1.55 -7.77
C PHE A 82 -5.96 -1.21 -9.24
N LEU A 83 -4.72 -1.35 -9.71
CA LEU A 83 -4.35 -1.13 -11.11
C LEU A 83 -5.00 -2.14 -12.05
N GLN A 84 -5.14 -3.40 -11.64
CA GLN A 84 -5.88 -4.40 -12.41
C GLN A 84 -7.35 -4.00 -12.60
N LYS A 85 -8.00 -3.46 -11.56
CA LYS A 85 -9.38 -2.97 -11.68
C LYS A 85 -9.48 -1.73 -12.58
N CYS A 86 -8.52 -0.81 -12.48
CA CYS A 86 -8.39 0.32 -13.40
C CYS A 86 -8.30 -0.17 -14.85
N ALA A 87 -7.40 -1.12 -15.11
CA ALA A 87 -7.20 -1.73 -16.42
C ALA A 87 -8.49 -2.38 -16.96
N GLN A 88 -9.22 -3.12 -16.13
CA GLN A 88 -10.50 -3.75 -16.50
C GLN A 88 -11.58 -2.72 -16.87
N GLU A 89 -11.61 -1.57 -16.19
CA GLU A 89 -12.60 -0.52 -16.45
C GLU A 89 -12.33 0.21 -17.77
N PHE A 90 -11.06 0.43 -18.12
CA PHE A 90 -10.66 1.21 -19.30
C PHE A 90 -10.24 0.37 -20.51
N GLN A 91 -10.20 -0.97 -20.42
CA GLN A 91 -9.76 -1.84 -21.52
C GLN A 91 -10.64 -1.70 -22.78
N ASP A 92 -11.93 -1.44 -22.60
CA ASP A 92 -12.91 -1.35 -23.70
C ASP A 92 -12.98 0.09 -24.28
N ASP A 93 -12.39 1.06 -23.59
CA ASP A 93 -12.41 2.47 -23.99
C ASP A 93 -11.20 2.82 -24.85
N ALA A 94 -11.40 2.88 -26.16
CA ALA A 94 -10.36 3.15 -27.15
C ALA A 94 -9.63 4.48 -26.92
N ARG A 95 -10.24 5.44 -26.20
CA ARG A 95 -9.63 6.75 -25.92
C ARG A 95 -8.38 6.65 -25.05
N TYR A 96 -8.28 5.62 -24.22
CA TYR A 96 -7.15 5.43 -23.29
C TYR A 96 -6.10 4.46 -23.80
N ARG A 97 -6.35 3.80 -24.95
CA ARG A 97 -5.44 2.80 -25.53
C ARG A 97 -4.06 3.38 -25.82
N ASP A 98 -4.00 4.61 -26.29
CA ASP A 98 -2.78 5.34 -26.64
C ASP A 98 -2.46 6.50 -25.67
N ASP A 99 -3.17 6.60 -24.54
CA ASP A 99 -2.95 7.69 -23.58
C ASP A 99 -1.66 7.41 -22.77
N PRO A 100 -0.65 8.30 -22.82
CA PRO A 100 0.61 8.10 -22.11
C PRO A 100 0.44 8.05 -20.58
N CYS A 101 -0.61 8.67 -20.02
CA CYS A 101 -0.92 8.59 -18.59
C CYS A 101 -1.40 7.18 -18.22
N TYR A 102 -2.21 6.55 -19.07
CA TYR A 102 -2.68 5.18 -18.89
C TYR A 102 -1.55 4.18 -19.10
N LEU A 103 -0.77 4.33 -20.18
CA LEU A 103 0.39 3.48 -20.47
C LEU A 103 1.40 3.49 -19.31
N ARG A 104 1.65 4.64 -18.68
CA ARG A 104 2.51 4.71 -17.49
C ARG A 104 1.98 3.90 -16.31
N VAL A 105 0.66 3.89 -16.11
CA VAL A 105 0.02 3.06 -15.07
C VAL A 105 0.20 1.57 -15.38
N TRP A 106 0.02 1.18 -16.64
CA TRP A 106 0.24 -0.19 -17.10
C TRP A 106 1.68 -0.65 -16.96
N ILE A 107 2.64 0.22 -17.28
CA ILE A 107 4.06 -0.07 -17.09
C ILE A 107 4.35 -0.31 -15.60
N GLN A 108 3.80 0.50 -14.69
CA GLN A 108 3.97 0.29 -13.25
C GLN A 108 3.35 -1.04 -12.77
N LEU A 109 2.23 -1.45 -13.35
CA LEU A 109 1.60 -2.74 -13.07
C LEU A 109 2.48 -3.92 -13.52
N VAL A 110 3.01 -3.87 -14.74
CA VAL A 110 3.80 -4.95 -15.35
C VAL A 110 5.23 -5.01 -14.79
N SER A 111 5.79 -3.85 -14.43
CA SER A 111 7.14 -3.70 -13.87
C SER A 111 7.25 -4.19 -12.43
N CYS A 112 6.12 -4.40 -11.73
CA CYS A 112 6.15 -4.94 -10.38
C CYS A 112 6.64 -6.41 -10.42
N PRO A 113 7.79 -6.76 -9.79
CA PRO A 113 8.47 -8.05 -9.96
C PRO A 113 7.69 -9.28 -9.44
N LEU A 114 6.50 -9.07 -8.88
CA LEU A 114 5.52 -10.12 -8.55
C LEU A 114 4.89 -10.78 -9.78
N THR A 115 5.01 -10.17 -10.98
CA THR A 115 4.52 -10.74 -12.24
C THR A 115 5.21 -12.06 -12.59
N LEU A 116 6.50 -12.25 -12.27
CA LEU A 116 7.20 -13.50 -12.56
C LEU A 116 6.74 -14.68 -11.68
N ARG A 117 6.25 -14.43 -10.47
CA ARG A 117 5.69 -15.47 -9.58
C ARG A 117 4.19 -15.75 -9.84
N LEU A 118 3.44 -14.76 -10.31
CA LEU A 118 2.04 -14.96 -10.70
C LEU A 118 1.89 -15.47 -12.12
N LEU A 119 2.81 -15.17 -13.06
CA LEU A 119 2.80 -15.76 -14.41
C LEU A 119 2.99 -17.28 -14.39
N GLN A 120 3.76 -17.83 -13.45
CA GLN A 120 3.88 -19.29 -13.31
C GLN A 120 2.55 -19.94 -12.88
N SER A 121 1.68 -19.21 -12.18
CA SER A 121 0.37 -19.70 -11.73
C SER A 121 -0.77 -19.36 -12.72
N ALA A 122 -0.59 -18.34 -13.56
CA ALA A 122 -1.64 -17.71 -14.37
C ALA A 122 -1.62 -18.08 -15.87
N VAL A 123 -0.81 -19.04 -16.30
CA VAL A 123 -0.88 -19.62 -17.65
C VAL A 123 -2.24 -20.27 -17.95
N SER A 124 -3.16 -20.31 -16.97
CA SER A 124 -4.53 -20.82 -17.14
C SER A 124 -5.63 -19.74 -17.20
N THR A 125 -5.34 -18.44 -17.11
CA THR A 125 -6.37 -17.38 -17.15
C THR A 125 -6.22 -16.46 -18.38
N PRO A 126 -7.22 -16.40 -19.28
CA PRO A 126 -7.17 -15.64 -20.54
C PRO A 126 -7.37 -14.12 -20.34
N PHE A 127 -7.00 -13.57 -19.19
CA PHE A 127 -7.28 -12.18 -18.83
C PHE A 127 -6.13 -11.21 -19.18
N PHE A 128 -5.03 -11.71 -19.76
CA PHE A 128 -3.78 -10.94 -19.84
C PHE A 128 -3.44 -10.37 -21.22
N PHE A 129 -4.29 -10.55 -22.24
CA PHE A 129 -4.02 -9.97 -23.57
C PHE A 129 -5.30 -9.44 -24.23
N PRO A 130 -5.51 -8.11 -24.30
CA PRO A 130 -6.43 -7.51 -25.25
C PRO A 130 -5.79 -7.31 -26.64
N PHE A 131 -4.57 -7.83 -26.88
CA PHE A 131 -3.86 -7.71 -28.16
C PHE A 131 -4.02 -8.90 -29.12
N THR A 132 -4.74 -9.97 -28.76
CA THR A 132 -4.93 -11.17 -29.62
C THR A 132 -6.37 -11.34 -30.09
N THR A 133 -7.08 -10.26 -30.41
CA THR A 133 -8.33 -10.36 -31.17
C THR A 133 -8.58 -9.14 -32.05
N CYS A 134 -7.55 -8.67 -32.75
CA CYS A 134 -7.73 -7.85 -33.95
C CYS A 134 -6.53 -8.09 -34.89
N LEU A 135 -6.79 -8.91 -35.91
CA LEU A 135 -5.98 -9.21 -37.12
C LEU A 135 -4.76 -10.13 -36.99
#